data_AF-A0A6F8T1N5-F1
#
_entry.id   AF-A0A6F8T1N5-F1
#
_cell.length_a   1.000
_cell.length_b   1.000
_cell.length_c   1.000
_cell.angle_alpha   90.00
_cell.angle_beta   90.00
_cell.angle_gamma   90.00
#
_symmetry.space_group_name_H-M   'P 1'
#
loop_
_entity.id
_entity.type
_entity.pdbx_description
1 polymer ?
#
loop_
_entity_poly.entity_id
_entity_poly.type
_entity_poly.pdbx_seq_one_letter_code
_entity_poly.pdbx_strand_id
1 'polypeptide(L)'
;MSTTQQFAQQTKKLIDDLKSVCANYGLGNDGNEFKIITQVFLYKFLNDKFVYEIKQLDDTIGNAENWEDALKALNDDEYEMLMMQLSESTARISSDHFISTLFARQNEPNFADIFDTTLVDIARDNSDIFSVLTNGGEKIILFENLSCKSACKNDPLLG
;
A
#
# COMPACT_ATOMS: atom_id res chain seq x y z
N MET A 1 25.84 11.79 -9.33
CA MET A 1 24.43 11.47 -9.68
C MET A 1 23.54 12.48 -8.98
N SER A 2 22.52 13.00 -9.65
CA SER A 2 21.52 13.83 -8.96
C SER A 2 20.63 12.98 -8.06
N THR A 3 20.00 13.57 -7.06
CA THR A 3 19.05 12.89 -6.16
C THR A 3 17.91 12.24 -6.97
N THR A 4 17.42 12.92 -8.00
CA THR A 4 16.40 12.39 -8.93
C THR A 4 16.88 11.13 -9.66
N GLN A 5 18.13 11.09 -10.10
CA GLN A 5 18.69 9.90 -10.75
C GLN A 5 18.80 8.72 -9.78
N GLN A 6 19.15 8.99 -8.51
CA GLN A 6 19.22 7.97 -7.47
C GLN A 6 17.84 7.38 -7.16
N PHE A 7 16.81 8.21 -6.97
CA PHE A 7 15.45 7.74 -6.76
C PHE A 7 14.93 6.92 -7.94
N ALA A 8 15.14 7.40 -9.18
CA ALA A 8 14.75 6.65 -10.37
C ALA A 8 15.42 5.27 -10.45
N GLN A 9 16.70 5.17 -10.05
CA GLN A 9 17.41 3.89 -10.01
C GLN A 9 16.87 2.97 -8.91
N GLN A 10 16.58 3.50 -7.72
CA GLN A 10 15.99 2.72 -6.62
C GLN A 10 14.59 2.21 -6.94
N THR A 11 13.75 3.05 -7.55
CA THR A 11 12.41 2.66 -8.03
C THR A 11 12.49 1.56 -9.07
N LYS A 12 13.40 1.67 -10.05
CA LYS A 12 13.62 0.60 -11.05
C LYS A 12 14.06 -0.70 -10.39
N LYS A 13 15.01 -0.62 -9.46
CA LYS A 13 15.46 -1.79 -8.70
C LYS A 13 14.33 -2.45 -7.94
N LEU A 14 13.47 -1.67 -7.26
CA LEU A 14 12.29 -2.21 -6.57
C LEU A 14 11.36 -2.96 -7.54
N ILE A 15 11.09 -2.39 -8.71
CA ILE A 15 10.26 -3.03 -9.75
C ILE A 15 10.92 -4.31 -10.25
N ASP A 16 12.23 -4.31 -10.50
CA ASP A 16 12.97 -5.48 -10.97
C ASP A 16 13.02 -6.59 -9.91
N ASP A 17 13.15 -6.23 -8.63
CA ASP A 17 13.09 -7.17 -7.51
C ASP A 17 11.69 -7.81 -7.41
N LEU A 18 10.62 -7.03 -7.58
CA LEU A 18 9.24 -7.56 -7.61
C LEU A 18 8.99 -8.48 -8.82
N LYS A 19 9.51 -8.13 -10.01
CA LYS A 19 9.46 -9.01 -11.19
C LYS A 19 10.18 -10.33 -10.95
N SER A 20 11.36 -10.26 -10.35
CA SER A 20 12.15 -11.45 -10.01
C SER A 20 11.36 -12.38 -9.08
N VAL A 21 10.72 -11.83 -8.04
CA VAL A 21 9.83 -12.60 -7.16
C VAL A 21 8.68 -13.23 -7.96
N CYS A 22 7.97 -12.47 -8.79
CA CYS A 22 6.86 -13.00 -9.60
C CYS A 22 7.31 -14.15 -10.52
N ALA A 23 8.44 -13.97 -11.21
CA ALA A 23 9.02 -15.00 -12.07
C ALA A 23 9.39 -16.28 -11.31
N ASN A 24 9.98 -16.15 -10.11
CA ASN A 24 10.36 -17.29 -9.26
C ASN A 24 9.16 -18.11 -8.77
N TYR A 25 7.98 -17.49 -8.68
CA TYR A 25 6.73 -18.17 -8.30
C TYR A 25 5.82 -18.48 -9.50
N GLY A 26 6.34 -18.43 -10.73
CA GLY A 26 5.64 -18.87 -11.93
C GLY A 26 4.64 -17.86 -12.52
N LEU A 27 4.70 -16.60 -12.11
CA LEU A 27 3.84 -15.52 -12.58
C LEU A 27 4.51 -14.62 -13.63
N GLY A 28 5.75 -14.91 -14.04
CA GLY A 28 6.50 -14.05 -14.96
C GLY A 28 5.82 -13.90 -16.33
N ASN A 29 5.68 -12.66 -16.79
CA ASN A 29 4.98 -12.23 -18.01
C ASN A 29 3.47 -12.55 -18.03
N ASP A 30 2.84 -12.78 -16.88
CA ASP A 30 1.39 -12.98 -16.73
C ASP A 30 0.66 -11.66 -16.42
N GLY A 31 -0.63 -11.55 -16.78
CA GLY A 31 -1.45 -10.38 -16.41
C GLY A 31 -1.52 -10.13 -14.90
N ASN A 32 -1.41 -11.19 -14.10
CA ASN A 32 -1.32 -11.13 -12.65
C ASN A 32 0.00 -10.55 -12.15
N GLU A 33 1.13 -10.74 -12.85
CA GLU A 33 2.40 -10.09 -12.48
C GLU A 33 2.25 -8.57 -12.57
N PHE A 34 1.65 -8.06 -13.65
CA PHE A 34 1.40 -6.62 -13.77
C PHE A 34 0.52 -6.10 -12.63
N LYS A 35 -0.57 -6.81 -12.30
CA LYS A 35 -1.46 -6.44 -11.20
C LYS A 35 -0.75 -6.44 -9.85
N ILE A 36 0.01 -7.49 -9.54
CA ILE A 36 0.77 -7.59 -8.28
C ILE A 36 1.78 -6.46 -8.17
N ILE A 37 2.61 -6.26 -9.20
CA ILE A 37 3.67 -5.24 -9.18
C ILE A 37 3.08 -3.84 -9.00
N THR A 38 2.05 -3.50 -9.79
CA THR A 38 1.46 -2.16 -9.77
C THR A 38 0.78 -1.86 -8.43
N GLN A 39 0.04 -2.82 -7.87
CA GLN A 39 -0.64 -2.63 -6.59
C GLN A 39 0.34 -2.63 -5.40
N VAL A 40 1.32 -3.53 -5.36
CA VAL A 40 2.36 -3.52 -4.31
C VAL A 40 3.17 -2.23 -4.35
N PHE A 41 3.52 -1.76 -5.57
CA PHE A 41 4.22 -0.48 -5.73
C PHE A 41 3.37 0.70 -5.25
N LEU A 42 2.09 0.75 -5.63
CA LEU A 42 1.18 1.80 -5.19
C LEU A 42 1.02 1.80 -3.67
N TYR A 43 0.84 0.63 -3.06
CA TYR A 43 0.77 0.49 -1.60
C TYR A 43 2.04 1.03 -0.92
N LYS A 44 3.23 0.63 -1.42
CA LYS A 44 4.51 1.15 -0.92
C LYS A 44 4.61 2.67 -1.06
N PHE A 45 4.21 3.21 -2.21
CA PHE A 45 4.23 4.65 -2.47
C PHE A 45 3.31 5.43 -1.52
N LEU A 46 2.07 4.95 -1.31
CA LEU A 46 1.12 5.58 -0.38
C LEU A 46 1.66 5.55 1.05
N ASN A 47 2.23 4.42 1.48
CA ASN A 47 2.84 4.29 2.79
C ASN A 47 4.04 5.23 2.98
N ASP A 48 4.95 5.29 2.01
CA ASP A 48 6.13 6.18 2.06
C ASP A 48 5.72 7.66 2.11
N LYS A 49 4.71 8.05 1.32
CA LYS A 49 4.17 9.40 1.36
C LYS A 49 3.55 9.72 2.71
N PHE A 50 2.72 8.83 3.25
CA PHE A 50 2.12 9.01 4.57
C PHE A 50 3.19 9.22 5.64
N VAL A 51 4.21 8.36 5.69
CA VAL A 51 5.31 8.44 6.67
C VAL A 51 6.11 9.73 6.48
N TYR A 52 6.38 10.14 5.24
CA TYR A 52 7.05 11.41 4.98
C TYR A 52 6.26 12.59 5.54
N GLU A 53 4.95 12.66 5.28
CA GLU A 53 4.09 13.77 5.67
C GLU A 53 3.95 13.88 7.19
N ILE A 54 3.67 12.78 7.90
CA ILE A 54 3.58 12.81 9.37
C ILE A 54 4.89 13.24 10.03
N LYS A 55 6.05 12.88 9.44
CA LYS A 55 7.37 13.28 9.93
C LYS A 55 7.67 14.76 9.72
N GLN A 56 7.02 15.41 8.75
CA GLN A 56 7.13 16.87 8.57
C GLN A 56 6.20 17.63 9.53
N LEU A 57 5.09 17.00 9.92
CA LEU A 57 4.08 17.61 10.80
C LEU A 57 4.43 17.49 12.28
N ASP A 58 5.11 16.41 12.67
CA ASP A 58 5.46 16.13 14.06
C ASP A 58 6.96 15.81 14.20
N ASP A 59 7.69 16.71 14.88
CA ASP A 59 9.13 16.57 15.13
C ASP A 59 9.48 15.36 16.01
N THR A 60 8.56 14.93 16.89
CA THR A 60 8.76 13.75 17.75
C THR A 60 8.78 12.49 16.88
N ILE A 61 7.85 12.38 15.93
CA ILE A 61 7.83 11.28 14.94
C ILE A 61 9.02 11.40 13.97
N GLY A 62 9.32 12.63 13.52
CA GLY A 62 10.42 12.92 12.59
C GLY A 62 11.80 12.49 13.10
N ASN A 63 12.04 12.67 14.39
CA ASN A 63 13.32 12.37 15.04
C ASN A 63 13.34 11.05 15.81
N ALA A 64 12.23 10.31 15.86
CA ALA A 64 12.17 9.01 16.53
C ALA A 64 13.02 7.95 15.82
N GLU A 65 13.64 7.07 16.60
CA GLU A 65 14.32 5.88 16.09
C GLU A 65 13.32 4.94 15.37
N ASN A 66 12.13 4.79 15.95
CA ASN A 66 11.01 4.10 15.33
C ASN A 66 9.78 5.03 15.28
N TRP A 67 9.41 5.43 14.07
CA TRP A 67 8.28 6.32 13.84
C TRP A 67 6.94 5.69 14.24
N GLU A 68 6.82 4.35 14.18
CA GLU A 68 5.58 3.65 14.53
C GLU A 68 5.33 3.69 16.04
N ASP A 69 6.37 3.55 16.84
CA ASP A 69 6.27 3.62 18.29
C ASP A 69 5.94 5.04 18.74
N ALA A 70 6.54 6.05 18.10
CA ALA A 70 6.21 7.45 18.33
C ALA A 70 4.76 7.78 17.94
N LEU A 71 4.30 7.31 16.78
CA LEU A 71 2.92 7.50 16.35
C LEU A 71 1.91 6.81 17.29
N LYS A 72 2.22 5.60 17.77
CA LYS A 72 1.39 4.86 18.74
C LYS A 72 1.38 5.48 20.13
N ALA A 73 2.36 6.30 20.46
CA ALA A 73 2.43 7.00 21.75
C ALA A 73 1.54 8.23 21.81
N LEU A 74 1.04 8.72 20.66
CA LEU A 74 0.06 9.80 20.61
C LEU A 74 -1.24 9.37 21.27
N ASN A 75 -1.88 10.29 21.98
CA ASN A 75 -3.27 10.10 22.41
C ASN A 75 -4.25 10.37 21.26
N ASP A 76 -5.53 10.06 21.48
CA ASP A 76 -6.57 10.17 20.46
C ASP A 76 -6.69 11.60 19.88
N ASP A 77 -6.62 12.63 20.73
CA ASP A 77 -6.72 14.04 20.30
C ASP A 77 -5.50 14.46 19.47
N GLU A 78 -4.29 14.03 19.86
CA GLU A 78 -3.05 14.28 19.13
C GLU A 78 -3.05 13.59 17.76
N TYR A 79 -3.49 12.33 17.72
CA TYR A 79 -3.60 11.57 16.48
C TYR A 79 -4.61 12.20 15.52
N GLU A 80 -5.80 12.57 16.01
CA GLU A 80 -6.81 13.25 15.19
C GLU A 80 -6.29 14.59 14.66
N MET A 81 -5.61 15.38 15.49
CA MET A 81 -5.01 16.65 15.07
C MET A 81 -3.95 16.46 13.96
N LEU A 82 -3.10 15.44 14.10
CA LEU A 82 -2.12 15.07 13.07
C LEU A 82 -2.80 14.67 11.75
N MET A 83 -3.86 13.85 11.82
CA MET A 83 -4.61 13.42 10.63
C MET A 83 -5.35 14.57 9.94
N MET A 84 -5.79 15.59 10.69
CA MET A 84 -6.41 16.80 10.14
C MET A 84 -5.40 17.71 9.41
N GLN A 85 -4.12 17.66 9.79
CA GLN A 85 -3.05 18.47 9.20
C GLN A 85 -2.44 17.85 7.94
N LEU A 86 -2.70 16.56 7.69
CA LEU A 86 -2.25 15.90 6.47
C LEU A 86 -2.81 16.58 5.23
N SER A 87 -1.98 16.68 4.19
CA SER A 87 -2.41 17.15 2.87
C SER A 87 -3.62 16.34 2.37
N GLU A 88 -4.57 17.02 1.71
CA GLU A 88 -5.71 16.39 1.03
C GLU A 88 -5.30 15.33 -0.01
N SER A 89 -4.02 15.32 -0.42
CA SER A 89 -3.47 14.35 -1.37
C SER A 89 -2.78 13.14 -0.72
N THR A 90 -2.76 13.06 0.62
CA THR A 90 -2.04 12.02 1.37
C THR A 90 -3.00 10.96 1.87
N ALA A 91 -2.73 9.71 1.50
CA ALA A 91 -3.50 8.58 2.02
C ALA A 91 -3.30 8.46 3.53
N ARG A 92 -4.40 8.29 4.27
CA ARG A 92 -4.43 7.88 5.65
C ARG A 92 -4.22 6.37 5.73
N ILE A 93 -3.21 5.95 6.48
CA ILE A 93 -2.87 4.54 6.68
C ILE A 93 -3.00 4.23 8.17
N SER A 94 -3.86 3.28 8.52
CA SER A 94 -4.00 2.82 9.90
C SER A 94 -2.81 1.94 10.31
N SER A 95 -2.58 1.79 11.61
CA SER A 95 -1.50 0.95 12.15
C SER A 95 -1.58 -0.51 11.71
N ASP A 96 -2.79 -1.01 11.50
CA ASP A 96 -3.03 -2.39 11.06
C ASP A 96 -2.64 -2.60 9.59
N HIS A 97 -2.57 -1.50 8.82
CA HIS A 97 -2.22 -1.48 7.41
C HIS A 97 -0.75 -1.09 7.16
N PHE A 98 0.10 -1.01 8.18
CA PHE A 98 1.53 -0.77 8.00
C PHE A 98 2.24 -1.99 7.38
N ILE A 99 3.28 -1.72 6.59
CA ILE A 99 4.08 -2.77 5.95
C ILE A 99 4.74 -3.67 7.01
N SER A 100 5.19 -3.08 8.12
CA SER A 100 5.74 -3.80 9.28
C SER A 100 4.71 -4.72 9.92
N THR A 101 3.47 -4.24 10.13
CA THR A 101 2.36 -5.02 10.65
C THR A 101 2.05 -6.20 9.74
N LEU A 102 1.94 -5.98 8.42
CA LEU A 102 1.76 -7.06 7.46
C LEU A 102 2.93 -8.05 7.45
N PHE A 103 4.16 -7.56 7.48
CA PHE A 103 5.36 -8.40 7.48
C PHE A 103 5.43 -9.30 8.72
N ALA A 104 5.04 -8.80 9.89
CA ALA A 104 4.94 -9.61 11.11
C ALA A 104 3.94 -10.77 10.98
N ARG A 105 2.93 -10.60 10.11
CA ARG A 105 1.83 -11.56 9.88
C ARG A 105 2.04 -12.44 8.64
N GLN A 106 3.18 -12.32 7.94
CA GLN A 106 3.44 -12.98 6.65
C GLN A 106 3.32 -14.52 6.66
N ASN A 107 3.47 -15.14 7.82
CA ASN A 107 3.40 -16.59 7.99
C ASN A 107 2.01 -17.08 8.48
N GLU A 108 1.03 -16.18 8.63
CA GLU A 108 -0.34 -16.58 8.97
C GLU A 108 -0.95 -17.40 7.82
N PRO A 109 -1.67 -18.50 8.11
CA PRO A 109 -2.25 -19.35 7.06
C PRO A 109 -3.18 -18.62 6.08
N ASN A 110 -3.79 -17.53 6.53
CA ASN A 110 -4.69 -16.66 5.77
C ASN A 110 -4.03 -15.33 5.37
N PHE A 111 -2.70 -15.26 5.28
CA PHE A 111 -1.99 -14.03 4.91
C PHE A 111 -2.46 -13.42 3.59
N ALA A 112 -2.81 -14.25 2.61
CA ALA A 112 -3.36 -13.80 1.33
C ALA A 112 -4.65 -12.98 1.52
N ASP A 113 -5.55 -13.43 2.39
CA ASP A 113 -6.79 -12.70 2.72
C ASP A 113 -6.50 -11.42 3.51
N ILE A 114 -5.51 -11.46 4.42
CA ILE A 114 -5.09 -10.30 5.22
C ILE A 114 -4.52 -9.21 4.31
N PHE A 115 -3.67 -9.60 3.36
CA PHE A 115 -3.05 -8.70 2.39
C PHE A 115 -4.11 -8.05 1.49
N ASP A 116 -4.98 -8.86 0.88
CA ASP A 116 -6.07 -8.38 0.04
C ASP A 116 -7.01 -7.43 0.81
N THR A 117 -7.38 -7.81 2.04
CA THR A 117 -8.24 -6.98 2.90
C THR A 117 -7.57 -5.64 3.21
N THR A 118 -6.28 -5.63 3.49
CA THR A 118 -5.53 -4.39 3.75
C THR A 118 -5.57 -3.45 2.55
N LEU A 119 -5.36 -3.96 1.34
CA LEU A 119 -5.43 -3.13 0.13
C LEU A 119 -6.85 -2.55 -0.08
N VAL A 120 -7.88 -3.38 0.09
CA VAL A 120 -9.27 -2.96 -0.05
C VAL A 120 -9.67 -1.92 1.01
N ASP A 121 -9.24 -2.12 2.26
CA ASP A 121 -9.53 -1.19 3.35
C ASP A 121 -8.81 0.16 3.13
N ILE A 122 -7.55 0.17 2.69
CA ILE A 122 -6.86 1.41 2.29
C ILE A 122 -7.65 2.13 1.18
N ALA A 123 -8.11 1.41 0.16
CA ALA A 123 -8.90 2.01 -0.92
C ALA A 123 -10.22 2.62 -0.41
N ARG A 124 -10.91 1.92 0.50
CA ARG A 124 -12.18 2.36 1.09
C ARG A 124 -11.98 3.59 1.97
N ASP A 125 -11.02 3.52 2.89
CA ASP A 125 -10.78 4.56 3.89
C ASP A 125 -10.27 5.87 3.27
N ASN A 126 -9.69 5.78 2.07
CA ASN A 126 -9.18 6.92 1.31
C ASN A 126 -10.03 7.26 0.09
N SER A 127 -11.26 6.76 0.02
CA SER A 127 -12.07 6.91 -1.19
C SER A 127 -12.43 8.38 -1.47
N ASP A 128 -12.56 9.22 -0.45
CA ASP A 128 -12.83 10.65 -0.60
C ASP A 128 -11.63 11.42 -1.18
N ILE A 129 -10.42 10.89 -0.99
CA ILE A 129 -9.16 11.49 -1.48
C ILE A 129 -8.90 11.07 -2.93
N PHE A 130 -9.12 9.79 -3.27
CA PHE A 130 -8.74 9.22 -4.56
C PHE A 130 -9.93 8.84 -5.45
N SER A 131 -11.14 9.32 -5.17
CA SER A 131 -12.30 9.10 -6.06
C SER A 131 -12.14 9.85 -7.38
N VAL A 132 -11.42 9.24 -8.31
CA VAL A 132 -11.32 9.71 -9.69
C VAL A 132 -12.42 9.04 -10.50
N LEU A 133 -13.33 9.84 -11.06
CA LEU A 133 -14.29 9.39 -12.05
C LEU A 133 -13.65 9.44 -13.43
N THR A 134 -13.81 8.39 -14.22
CA THR A 134 -13.49 8.45 -15.65
C THR A 134 -14.45 9.41 -16.36
N ASN A 135 -14.11 9.82 -17.59
CA ASN A 135 -15.01 10.63 -18.43
C ASN A 135 -16.38 9.95 -18.69
N GLY A 136 -16.49 8.63 -18.47
CA GLY A 136 -17.73 7.87 -18.56
C GLY A 136 -18.50 7.72 -17.24
N GLY A 137 -18.04 8.34 -16.15
CA GLY A 137 -18.68 8.27 -14.83
C GLY A 137 -18.35 7.02 -14.02
N GLU A 138 -17.40 6.19 -14.48
CA GLU A 138 -16.96 5.01 -13.75
C GLU A 138 -15.92 5.39 -12.69
N LYS A 139 -16.08 4.88 -11.47
CA LYS A 139 -15.13 5.12 -10.37
C LYS A 139 -13.89 4.26 -10.59
N ILE A 140 -12.72 4.88 -10.69
CA ILE A 140 -11.45 4.15 -10.75
C ILE A 140 -11.22 3.48 -9.40
N ILE A 141 -11.03 2.17 -9.41
CA ILE A 141 -10.72 1.36 -8.23
C ILE A 141 -9.22 1.51 -7.92
N LEU A 142 -8.88 1.85 -6.67
CA LEU A 142 -7.49 2.05 -6.25
C LEU A 142 -6.74 0.72 -6.09
N PHE A 143 -7.41 -0.30 -5.54
CA PHE A 143 -6.86 -1.64 -5.33
C PHE A 143 -7.91 -2.72 -5.66
N GLU A 144 -7.44 -3.82 -6.27
CA GLU A 144 -8.19 -5.03 -6.57
C GLU A 144 -7.65 -6.19 -5.73
N ASN A 145 -8.50 -7.17 -5.39
CA ASN A 145 -8.02 -8.41 -4.76
C ASN A 145 -7.00 -9.12 -5.67
N LEU A 146 -5.85 -9.48 -5.11
CA LEU A 146 -4.79 -10.20 -5.83
C LEU A 146 -4.91 -11.70 -5.64
N SER A 147 -5.48 -12.13 -4.53
CA SER A 147 -5.61 -13.55 -4.20
C SER A 147 -6.90 -14.11 -4.78
N CYS A 148 -6.79 -15.25 -5.45
CA CYS A 148 -7.97 -15.99 -5.84
C CYS A 148 -8.61 -16.62 -4.59
N LYS A 149 -9.76 -16.09 -4.18
CA LYS A 149 -10.60 -16.73 -3.16
C LYS A 149 -10.92 -18.15 -3.63
N SER A 150 -11.19 -19.07 -2.70
CA SER A 150 -11.50 -20.49 -2.96
C SER A 150 -12.59 -20.72 -4.03
N ALA A 151 -13.39 -19.70 -4.35
CA ALA A 151 -14.37 -19.66 -5.43
C ALA A 151 -13.77 -19.64 -6.85
N CYS A 152 -12.54 -19.15 -7.05
CA CYS A 152 -11.90 -19.14 -8.38
C CYS A 152 -11.63 -20.54 -8.95
N LYS A 153 -11.53 -21.58 -8.10
CA LYS A 153 -11.33 -22.96 -8.57
C LYS A 153 -12.57 -23.55 -9.25
N ASN A 154 -13.73 -22.89 -9.15
CA ASN A 154 -15.00 -23.38 -9.66
C ASN A 154 -15.63 -22.45 -10.72
N ASP A 155 -14.87 -21.55 -11.35
CA ASP A 155 -15.40 -20.76 -12.46
C ASP A 155 -15.63 -21.68 -13.69
N PRO A 156 -16.89 -21.95 -14.11
CA PRO A 156 -17.18 -22.83 -15.23
C PRO A 156 -16.80 -22.21 -16.59
N LEU A 157 -16.37 -20.95 -16.63
CA LEU A 157 -16.04 -20.23 -17.87
C LEU A 157 -14.57 -20.34 -18.28
N LEU A 158 -13.75 -21.11 -17.55
CA LEU A 158 -12.38 -21.48 -17.95
C LEU A 158 -12.23 -22.98 -18.23
N GLY A 159 -13.31 -23.62 -18.70
CA GLY A 159 -13.31 -24.98 -19.29
C GLY A 159 -13.34 -24.95 -20.81
#